data_AF-A0A7L2UMG1-F1
#
_entry.id   AF-A0A7L2UMG1-F1
#
_cell.length_a   1.000
_cell.length_b   1.000
_cell.length_c   1.000
_cell.angle_alpha   90.00
_cell.angle_beta   90.00
_cell.angle_gamma   90.00
#
_symmetry.space_group_name_H-M   'P 1'
#
loop_
_entity.id
_entity.type
_entity.pdbx_description
1 polymer ?
#
loop_
_entity_poly.entity_id
_entity_poly.type
_entity_poly.pdbx_seq_one_letter_code
_entity_poly.pdbx_strand_id
1 'polypeptide(L)'
;VLVVAFRPDGKELAVAALNGQITFWDHENAVQTGSIEGRHDLQMGRKELDKITAKQAAKGKSFTTLCYSADGQSILAGGLSKFVCIYNVKEQILMKKFEISCNFSLDAMEVCDHRSQVFSFPLPTPKTSSYPLVSNEESSVYRYSSVSILENTALFSNIVTSLLGRSWAATTTEGLLIYSLDSGLIFDPFELDIDVTPSNIRKTLHQKEYTMAIIMAFKLNEKKLIQEVIEAVPSNEVDVVCSSLPDLYVEKVLEFLASVFEISCHLEFYLIWAHKLLMLHGQKLKTR
;
A
#
# COMPACT_ATOMS: atom_id res chain seq x y z
N VAL A 1 15.81 -15.39 -11.64
CA VAL A 1 15.41 -14.14 -10.97
C VAL A 1 14.49 -13.39 -11.92
N LEU A 2 13.34 -12.91 -11.44
CA LEU A 2 12.39 -12.16 -12.27
C LEU A 2 12.47 -10.65 -12.01
N VAL A 3 12.53 -10.26 -10.75
CA VAL A 3 12.60 -8.86 -10.33
C VAL A 3 13.45 -8.75 -9.08
N VAL A 4 14.05 -7.56 -8.94
CA VAL A 4 14.91 -7.19 -7.83
C VAL A 4 14.47 -5.81 -7.35
N ALA A 5 14.47 -5.59 -6.04
CA ALA A 5 14.18 -4.31 -5.42
C ALA A 5 15.19 -4.03 -4.30
N PHE A 6 15.72 -2.81 -4.26
CA PHE A 6 16.55 -2.36 -3.15
C PHE A 6 15.68 -1.78 -2.04
N ARG A 7 16.06 -2.05 -0.80
CA ARG A 7 15.52 -1.35 0.36
C ARG A 7 15.94 0.13 0.29
N PRO A 8 15.09 1.09 0.70
CA PRO A 8 15.43 2.52 0.66
C PRO A 8 16.74 2.89 1.38
N ASP A 9 17.08 2.14 2.43
CA ASP A 9 18.33 2.31 3.21
C ASP A 9 19.59 1.84 2.45
N GLY A 10 19.43 1.17 1.31
CA GLY A 10 20.51 0.59 0.50
C GLY A 10 21.07 -0.73 1.04
N LYS A 11 20.85 -1.07 2.32
CA LYS A 11 21.48 -2.19 3.03
C LYS A 11 21.00 -3.60 2.65
N GLU A 12 19.81 -3.73 2.10
CA GLU A 12 19.23 -5.03 1.74
C GLU A 12 18.65 -5.03 0.33
N LEU A 13 18.73 -6.21 -0.30
CA LEU A 13 18.22 -6.50 -1.63
C LEU A 13 17.15 -7.59 -1.56
N ALA A 14 15.94 -7.29 -2.04
CA ALA A 14 14.92 -8.30 -2.25
C ALA A 14 14.98 -8.84 -3.68
N VAL A 15 14.89 -10.15 -3.83
CA VAL A 15 14.92 -10.85 -5.11
C VAL A 15 13.74 -11.82 -5.18
N ALA A 16 12.89 -11.67 -6.19
CA ALA A 16 11.83 -12.63 -6.49
C ALA A 16 12.30 -13.65 -7.53
N ALA A 17 12.08 -14.92 -7.20
CA ALA A 17 12.37 -16.05 -8.06
C ALA A 17 11.10 -16.61 -8.72
N LEU A 18 11.30 -17.34 -9.82
CA LEU A 18 10.20 -17.96 -10.59
C LEU A 18 9.42 -19.00 -9.78
N ASN A 19 10.03 -19.54 -8.72
CA ASN A 19 9.38 -20.47 -7.80
C ASN A 19 8.32 -19.79 -6.90
N GLY A 20 8.16 -18.46 -6.94
CA GLY A 20 7.25 -17.71 -6.06
C GLY A 20 7.82 -17.39 -4.69
N GLN A 21 9.13 -17.57 -4.50
CA GLN A 21 9.84 -17.19 -3.28
C GLN A 21 10.46 -15.80 -3.44
N ILE A 22 10.41 -15.01 -2.37
CA ILE A 22 11.11 -13.74 -2.23
C ILE A 22 12.26 -13.97 -1.26
N THR A 23 13.49 -13.71 -1.69
CA THR A 23 14.69 -13.87 -0.87
C THR A 23 15.30 -12.51 -0.59
N PHE A 24 15.78 -12.31 0.64
CA PHE A 24 16.43 -11.08 1.07
C PHE A 24 17.94 -11.33 1.22
N TRP A 25 18.73 -10.40 0.72
CA TRP A 25 20.18 -10.50 0.64
C TRP A 25 20.82 -9.24 1.19
N ASP A 26 21.84 -9.42 2.01
CA ASP A 26 22.76 -8.35 2.36
C ASP A 26 23.74 -8.13 1.20
N HIS A 27 23.85 -6.90 0.73
CA HIS A 27 24.71 -6.57 -0.42
C HIS A 27 26.20 -6.56 -0.07
N GLU A 28 26.57 -6.31 1.19
CA GLU A 28 27.99 -6.22 1.58
C GLU A 28 28.59 -7.61 1.75
N ASN A 29 27.87 -8.46 2.46
CA ASN A 29 28.35 -9.80 2.81
C ASN A 29 27.94 -10.87 1.79
N ALA A 30 27.05 -10.54 0.84
CA ALA A 30 26.44 -11.49 -0.11
C ALA A 30 25.78 -12.70 0.59
N VAL A 31 25.23 -12.47 1.79
CA VAL A 31 24.56 -13.49 2.60
C VAL A 31 23.06 -13.30 2.50
N GLN A 32 22.33 -14.41 2.38
CA GLN A 32 20.88 -14.40 2.45
C GLN A 32 20.42 -14.15 3.89
N THR A 33 19.74 -13.03 4.13
CA THR A 33 19.21 -12.65 5.46
C THR A 33 17.88 -13.33 5.76
N GLY A 34 17.07 -13.58 4.72
CA GLY A 34 15.72 -14.12 4.90
C GLY A 34 15.09 -14.69 3.64
N SER A 35 13.94 -15.33 3.80
CA SER A 35 13.10 -15.75 2.68
C SER A 35 11.63 -15.86 3.04
N ILE A 36 10.78 -15.46 2.11
CA ILE A 36 9.32 -15.57 2.19
C ILE A 36 8.84 -16.47 1.06
N GLU A 37 8.03 -17.47 1.38
CA GLU A 37 7.40 -18.35 0.40
C GLU A 37 5.99 -17.85 0.06
N GLY A 38 5.85 -17.02 -0.98
CA GLY A 38 4.56 -16.42 -1.37
C GLY A 38 3.76 -17.24 -2.39
N ARG A 39 4.19 -18.47 -2.70
CA ARG A 39 3.53 -19.33 -3.71
C ARG A 39 2.07 -19.63 -3.35
N HIS A 40 1.77 -19.80 -2.06
CA HIS A 40 0.41 -20.10 -1.60
C HIS A 40 -0.49 -18.85 -1.57
N ASP A 41 0.11 -17.67 -1.55
CA ASP A 41 -0.60 -16.39 -1.51
C ASP A 41 -1.05 -15.96 -2.91
N LEU A 42 -0.25 -16.34 -3.93
CA LEU A 42 -0.54 -16.18 -5.36
C LEU A 42 -1.65 -17.13 -5.82
N GLN A 43 -2.89 -16.76 -5.53
CA GLN A 43 -4.07 -17.46 -6.02
C GLN A 43 -4.58 -16.81 -7.30
N MET A 44 -5.06 -17.62 -8.23
CA MET A 44 -5.69 -17.16 -9.46
C MET A 44 -6.86 -18.10 -9.76
N GLY A 45 -7.91 -17.58 -10.39
CA GLY A 45 -8.99 -18.43 -10.88
C GLY A 45 -8.51 -19.31 -12.03
N ARG A 46 -9.43 -20.11 -12.57
CA ARG A 46 -9.16 -20.97 -13.72
C ARG A 46 -9.49 -20.20 -14.99
N LYS A 47 -8.58 -20.18 -15.97
CA LYS A 47 -8.93 -19.68 -17.31
C LYS A 47 -9.94 -20.60 -17.97
N GLU A 48 -10.79 -20.06 -18.83
CA GLU A 48 -11.79 -20.86 -19.55
C GLU A 48 -11.15 -21.97 -20.41
N LEU A 49 -10.00 -21.69 -21.02
CA LEU A 49 -9.27 -22.64 -21.86
C LEU A 49 -8.35 -23.59 -21.07
N ASP A 50 -8.15 -23.37 -19.78
CA ASP A 50 -7.24 -24.18 -18.97
C ASP A 50 -7.84 -25.55 -18.65
N LYS A 51 -7.10 -26.61 -19.01
CA LYS A 51 -7.48 -28.00 -18.69
C LYS A 51 -7.02 -28.44 -17.29
N ILE A 52 -6.22 -27.62 -16.62
CA ILE A 52 -5.71 -27.89 -15.27
C ILE A 52 -6.54 -27.14 -14.21
N THR A 53 -6.52 -27.65 -12.99
CA THR A 53 -7.19 -26.97 -11.87
C THR A 53 -6.48 -25.66 -11.52
N ALA A 54 -7.23 -24.67 -11.04
CA ALA A 54 -6.70 -23.39 -10.57
C ALA A 54 -5.55 -23.56 -9.56
N LYS A 55 -5.66 -24.54 -8.65
CA LYS A 55 -4.61 -24.88 -7.68
C LYS A 55 -3.30 -25.34 -8.33
N GLN A 56 -3.38 -26.08 -9.44
CA GLN A 56 -2.20 -26.54 -10.15
C GLN A 56 -1.62 -25.44 -11.04
N ALA A 57 -2.47 -24.61 -11.66
CA ALA A 57 -2.06 -23.42 -12.41
C ALA A 57 -1.34 -22.39 -11.52
N ALA A 58 -1.81 -22.21 -10.28
CA ALA A 58 -1.22 -21.32 -9.28
C ALA A 58 0.25 -21.67 -8.96
N LYS A 59 0.63 -22.95 -9.02
CA LYS A 59 2.02 -23.38 -8.73
C LYS A 59 3.05 -22.83 -9.72
N GLY A 60 2.62 -22.50 -10.93
CA GLY A 60 3.48 -21.89 -11.96
C GLY A 60 3.52 -20.36 -11.90
N LYS A 61 2.80 -19.73 -10.96
CA LYS A 61 2.75 -18.29 -10.82
C LYS A 61 3.89 -17.78 -9.96
N SER A 62 4.29 -16.56 -10.26
CA SER A 62 5.43 -15.90 -9.65
C SER A 62 5.18 -14.40 -9.55
N PHE A 63 5.94 -13.77 -8.65
CA PHE A 63 5.98 -12.32 -8.53
C PHE A 63 6.84 -11.75 -9.66
N THR A 64 6.27 -10.81 -10.41
CA THR A 64 6.97 -10.10 -11.48
C THR A 64 7.38 -8.70 -11.04
N THR A 65 6.78 -8.18 -9.98
CA THR A 65 7.05 -6.84 -9.45
C THR A 65 7.22 -6.89 -7.95
N LEU A 66 8.22 -6.17 -7.45
CA LEU A 66 8.48 -5.98 -6.04
C LEU A 66 8.73 -4.49 -5.79
N CYS A 67 8.22 -3.98 -4.67
CA CYS A 67 8.44 -2.61 -4.24
C CYS A 67 8.54 -2.56 -2.72
N TYR A 68 9.65 -2.04 -2.19
CA TYR A 68 9.75 -1.77 -0.76
C TYR A 68 8.87 -0.59 -0.38
N SER A 69 8.32 -0.61 0.83
CA SER A 69 7.76 0.60 1.44
C SER A 69 8.86 1.64 1.69
N ALA A 70 8.47 2.91 1.79
CA ALA A 70 9.41 4.02 1.99
C ALA A 70 10.22 3.92 3.30
N ASP A 71 9.67 3.28 4.34
CA ASP A 71 10.33 2.98 5.61
C ASP A 71 11.16 1.67 5.58
N GLY A 72 11.09 0.91 4.49
CA GLY A 72 11.80 -0.35 4.30
C GLY A 72 11.34 -1.51 5.18
N GLN A 73 10.27 -1.34 5.99
CA GLN A 73 9.78 -2.39 6.89
C GLN A 73 8.91 -3.42 6.18
N SER A 74 8.21 -3.01 5.12
CA SER A 74 7.31 -3.86 4.36
C SER A 74 7.73 -3.94 2.89
N ILE A 75 7.32 -5.01 2.22
CA ILE A 75 7.51 -5.18 0.78
C ILE A 75 6.17 -5.56 0.13
N LEU A 76 5.85 -4.85 -0.94
CA LEU A 76 4.70 -5.13 -1.79
C LEU A 76 5.17 -6.03 -2.93
N ALA A 77 4.42 -7.10 -3.15
CA ALA A 77 4.68 -8.06 -4.20
C ALA A 77 3.45 -8.24 -5.08
N GLY A 78 3.69 -8.12 -6.38
CA GLY A 78 2.68 -8.29 -7.42
C GLY A 78 3.20 -9.20 -8.52
N GLY A 79 2.29 -9.78 -9.29
CA GLY A 79 2.69 -10.66 -10.36
C GLY A 79 1.55 -11.24 -11.15
N LEU A 80 1.73 -12.46 -11.62
CA LEU A 80 0.75 -13.16 -12.46
C LEU A 80 -0.40 -13.75 -11.61
N SER A 81 -1.07 -12.92 -10.83
CA SER A 81 -2.17 -13.26 -9.93
C SER A 81 -3.13 -12.07 -9.80
N LYS A 82 -4.35 -12.35 -9.33
CA LYS A 82 -5.35 -11.32 -9.01
C LYS A 82 -5.13 -10.63 -7.66
N PHE A 83 -4.03 -10.95 -6.97
CA PHE A 83 -3.73 -10.41 -5.66
C PHE A 83 -2.41 -9.63 -5.62
N VAL A 84 -2.43 -8.54 -4.86
CA VAL A 84 -1.23 -7.87 -4.34
C VAL A 84 -1.02 -8.30 -2.90
N CYS A 85 0.19 -8.74 -2.59
CA CYS A 85 0.57 -9.20 -1.26
C CYS A 85 1.49 -8.17 -0.62
N ILE A 86 1.20 -7.81 0.63
CA ILE A 86 2.07 -6.98 1.47
C ILE A 86 2.68 -7.88 2.54
N TYR A 87 4.00 -7.95 2.56
CA TYR A 87 4.76 -8.73 3.53
C TYR A 87 5.54 -7.83 4.47
N ASN A 88 5.68 -8.23 5.73
CA ASN A 88 6.62 -7.63 6.65
C ASN A 88 8.00 -8.28 6.45
N VAL A 89 9.03 -7.47 6.24
CA VAL A 89 10.39 -7.94 5.93
C VAL A 89 11.06 -8.56 7.17
N LYS A 90 10.86 -7.95 8.36
CA LYS A 90 11.48 -8.42 9.62
C LYS A 90 10.88 -9.75 10.07
N GLU A 91 9.55 -9.82 10.11
CA GLU A 91 8.80 -10.97 10.62
C GLU A 91 8.58 -12.05 9.54
N GLN A 92 8.83 -11.75 8.26
CA GLN A 92 8.66 -12.67 7.12
C GLN A 92 7.23 -13.22 6.98
N ILE A 93 6.23 -12.46 7.42
CA ILE A 93 4.80 -12.83 7.36
C ILE A 93 4.03 -11.99 6.33
N LEU A 94 2.97 -12.59 5.78
CA LEU A 94 1.97 -11.86 4.99
C LEU A 94 1.12 -10.99 5.92
N MET A 95 1.20 -9.67 5.74
CA MET A 95 0.39 -8.71 6.48
C MET A 95 -1.00 -8.58 5.90
N LYS A 96 -1.08 -8.39 4.57
CA LYS A 96 -2.36 -8.17 3.89
C LYS A 96 -2.32 -8.58 2.43
N LYS A 97 -3.47 -9.03 1.95
CA LYS A 97 -3.70 -9.44 0.56
C LYS A 97 -4.84 -8.59 0.00
N PHE A 98 -4.59 -7.91 -1.12
CA PHE A 98 -5.56 -7.07 -1.80
C PHE A 98 -5.99 -7.74 -3.10
N GLU A 99 -7.29 -7.92 -3.25
CA GLU A 99 -7.87 -8.32 -4.54
C GLU A 99 -7.97 -7.10 -5.44
N ILE A 100 -7.47 -7.25 -6.66
CA ILE A 100 -7.27 -6.17 -7.61
C ILE A 100 -8.57 -5.84 -8.34
N SER A 101 -9.32 -6.87 -8.70
CA SER A 101 -10.55 -6.73 -9.45
C SER A 101 -11.53 -7.81 -9.00
N CYS A 102 -12.80 -7.44 -8.94
CA CYS A 102 -13.92 -8.35 -8.75
C CYS A 102 -14.72 -8.51 -10.05
N ASN A 103 -14.14 -8.10 -11.19
CA ASN A 103 -14.80 -8.10 -12.47
C ASN A 103 -14.74 -9.49 -13.11
N PHE A 104 -15.91 -10.13 -13.21
CA PHE A 104 -16.05 -11.45 -13.81
C PHE A 104 -15.97 -11.46 -15.34
N SER A 105 -15.91 -10.29 -15.99
CA SER A 105 -15.64 -10.22 -17.43
C SER A 105 -14.15 -10.49 -17.77
N LEU A 106 -13.27 -10.45 -16.77
CA LEU A 106 -11.87 -10.84 -16.92
C LEU A 106 -11.72 -12.36 -16.77
N ASP A 107 -10.92 -12.94 -17.66
CA ASP A 107 -10.62 -14.37 -17.63
C ASP A 107 -9.81 -14.72 -16.36
N ALA A 108 -10.06 -15.91 -15.81
CA ALA A 108 -9.48 -16.41 -14.56
C ALA A 108 -9.85 -15.66 -13.27
N MET A 109 -11.01 -14.99 -13.21
CA MET A 109 -11.54 -14.44 -11.96
C MET A 109 -12.31 -15.47 -11.12
N GLU A 110 -12.99 -16.41 -11.79
CA GLU A 110 -13.81 -17.45 -11.14
C GLU A 110 -12.99 -18.62 -10.58
N VAL A 111 -13.33 -19.01 -9.36
CA VAL A 111 -12.97 -20.32 -8.80
C VAL A 111 -14.10 -21.25 -9.20
N CYS A 112 -13.87 -22.15 -10.17
CA CYS A 112 -14.88 -23.00 -10.80
C CYS A 112 -16.05 -23.39 -9.88
N ASP A 113 -17.21 -22.79 -10.10
CA ASP A 113 -18.45 -23.30 -9.53
C ASP A 113 -18.91 -24.53 -10.32
N HIS A 114 -19.17 -25.62 -9.60
CA HIS A 114 -19.62 -26.90 -10.18
C HIS A 114 -20.92 -26.79 -11.01
N ARG A 115 -21.68 -25.69 -10.88
CA ARG A 115 -22.89 -25.43 -11.68
C ARG A 115 -22.60 -25.01 -13.12
N SER A 116 -21.44 -24.41 -13.42
CA SER A 116 -21.09 -23.93 -14.77
C SER A 116 -20.52 -25.03 -15.68
N GLN A 117 -20.19 -26.21 -15.11
CA GLN A 117 -19.64 -27.34 -15.88
C GLN A 117 -20.70 -28.19 -16.60
N VAL A 118 -21.98 -28.01 -16.29
CA VAL A 118 -23.05 -28.83 -16.88
C VAL A 118 -23.40 -28.36 -18.31
N PHE A 119 -22.96 -27.17 -18.71
CA PHE A 119 -23.26 -26.57 -20.03
C PHE A 119 -22.04 -25.95 -20.72
N SER A 120 -20.83 -26.49 -20.53
CA SER A 120 -19.62 -26.01 -21.21
C SER A 120 -19.51 -26.55 -22.65
N PHE A 121 -20.52 -26.29 -23.48
CA PHE A 121 -20.24 -26.15 -24.91
C PHE A 121 -19.56 -24.78 -25.07
N PRO A 122 -18.44 -24.68 -25.80
CA PRO A 122 -17.88 -23.38 -26.11
C PRO A 122 -18.97 -22.62 -26.85
N LEU A 123 -19.51 -21.57 -26.24
CA LEU A 123 -20.52 -20.75 -26.89
C LEU A 123 -19.87 -20.21 -28.16
N PRO A 124 -20.40 -20.49 -29.36
CA PRO A 124 -19.84 -19.89 -30.57
C PRO A 124 -19.89 -18.39 -30.37
N THR A 125 -18.75 -17.71 -30.46
CA THR A 125 -18.70 -16.25 -30.50
C THR A 125 -19.74 -15.81 -31.54
N PRO A 126 -20.78 -15.04 -31.18
CA PRO A 126 -21.76 -14.61 -32.17
C PRO A 126 -21.05 -13.61 -33.10
N LYS A 127 -20.46 -14.11 -34.18
CA LYS A 127 -20.12 -13.30 -35.35
C LYS A 127 -21.42 -12.95 -36.07
N THR A 128 -22.28 -12.17 -35.42
CA THR A 128 -23.44 -11.56 -36.07
C THR A 128 -23.25 -10.05 -36.02
N SER A 129 -22.17 -9.57 -36.64
CA SER A 129 -22.14 -8.20 -37.12
C SER A 129 -23.01 -8.12 -38.36
N SER A 130 -24.07 -7.32 -38.31
CA SER A 130 -24.95 -6.97 -39.42
C SER A 130 -24.25 -6.07 -40.45
N TYR A 131 -23.03 -6.41 -40.87
CA TYR A 131 -22.30 -5.79 -41.97
C TYR A 131 -21.36 -6.84 -42.60
N PRO A 132 -21.35 -6.99 -43.94
CA PRO A 132 -20.47 -7.96 -44.59
C PRO A 132 -19.07 -7.36 -44.67
N LEU A 133 -18.19 -7.74 -43.73
CA LEU A 133 -16.75 -7.57 -43.92
C LEU A 133 -16.18 -8.92 -44.33
N VAL A 134 -15.73 -8.97 -45.58
CA VAL A 134 -15.06 -10.08 -46.24
C VAL A 134 -13.92 -10.61 -45.35
N SER A 135 -14.11 -11.77 -44.76
CA SER A 135 -13.03 -12.53 -44.14
C SER A 135 -12.39 -13.41 -45.21
N ASN A 136 -11.34 -12.90 -45.85
CA ASN A 136 -10.38 -13.76 -46.53
C ASN A 136 -9.55 -14.47 -45.47
N GLU A 137 -9.90 -15.73 -45.21
CA GLU A 137 -9.00 -16.69 -44.59
C GLU A 137 -7.90 -16.99 -45.60
N GLU A 138 -6.68 -16.49 -45.35
CA GLU A 138 -5.46 -17.14 -45.81
C GLU A 138 -4.24 -16.52 -45.11
N SER A 139 -3.34 -17.41 -44.68
CA SER A 139 -1.92 -17.16 -44.38
C SER A 139 -1.55 -16.65 -42.98
N SER A 140 -0.94 -17.58 -42.25
CA SER A 140 0.00 -17.39 -41.15
C SER A 140 0.99 -16.23 -41.36
N VAL A 141 0.68 -15.06 -40.83
CA VAL A 141 1.65 -14.00 -40.57
C VAL A 141 1.26 -13.34 -39.25
N TYR A 142 2.08 -13.54 -38.21
CA TYR A 142 1.98 -12.82 -36.94
C TYR A 142 2.21 -11.33 -37.20
N ARG A 143 1.14 -10.61 -37.57
CA ARG A 143 1.10 -9.15 -37.62
C ARG A 143 0.18 -8.66 -36.52
N TYR A 144 0.80 -7.97 -35.57
CA TYR A 144 0.20 -7.14 -34.53
C TYR A 144 -0.73 -6.09 -35.16
N SER A 145 -1.99 -6.43 -35.44
CA SER A 145 -3.00 -5.44 -35.85
C SER A 145 -4.42 -6.03 -35.86
N SER A 146 -4.79 -6.72 -34.79
CA SER A 146 -6.15 -6.83 -34.32
C SER A 146 -6.02 -7.11 -32.83
N VAL A 147 -6.66 -6.28 -32.00
CA VAL A 147 -6.76 -6.53 -30.56
C VAL A 147 -7.39 -7.91 -30.44
N SER A 148 -6.58 -8.92 -30.17
CA SER A 148 -7.08 -10.25 -29.87
C SER A 148 -7.90 -10.10 -28.60
N ILE A 149 -9.22 -10.07 -28.77
CA ILE A 149 -10.24 -10.12 -27.72
C ILE A 149 -10.13 -11.41 -26.89
N LEU A 150 -9.21 -12.31 -27.26
CA LEU A 150 -8.85 -13.48 -26.50
C LEU A 150 -7.87 -13.13 -25.38
N GLU A 151 -8.39 -13.27 -24.16
CA GLU A 151 -7.67 -13.39 -22.89
C GLU A 151 -7.26 -12.06 -22.23
N ASN A 152 -8.25 -11.23 -21.90
CA ASN A 152 -8.10 -10.21 -20.86
C ASN A 152 -7.97 -10.90 -19.48
N THR A 153 -6.81 -11.50 -19.23
CA THR A 153 -6.48 -12.00 -17.89
C THR A 153 -6.04 -10.82 -17.04
N ALA A 154 -6.48 -10.74 -15.78
CA ALA A 154 -5.98 -9.73 -14.85
C ALA A 154 -4.46 -9.89 -14.69
N LEU A 155 -3.71 -9.00 -15.35
CA LEU A 155 -2.25 -8.97 -15.31
C LEU A 155 -1.80 -7.72 -14.56
N PHE A 156 -0.78 -7.92 -13.74
CA PHE A 156 -0.05 -6.85 -13.06
C PHE A 156 1.19 -6.49 -13.85
N SER A 157 1.38 -5.20 -14.10
CA SER A 157 2.58 -4.71 -14.77
C SER A 157 3.55 -4.04 -13.81
N ASN A 158 3.08 -3.25 -12.85
CA ASN A 158 3.96 -2.55 -11.91
C ASN A 158 3.26 -2.18 -10.59
N ILE A 159 4.06 -2.06 -9.52
CA ILE A 159 3.65 -1.57 -8.21
C ILE A 159 4.63 -0.49 -7.79
N VAL A 160 4.09 0.63 -7.32
CA VAL A 160 4.88 1.75 -6.80
C VAL A 160 4.28 2.22 -5.49
N THR A 161 5.10 2.37 -4.46
CA THR A 161 4.70 3.03 -3.21
C THR A 161 4.92 4.53 -3.31
N SER A 162 4.07 5.33 -2.66
CA SER A 162 4.34 6.75 -2.50
C SER A 162 5.54 6.99 -1.61
N LEU A 163 6.27 8.08 -1.88
CA LEU A 163 7.43 8.48 -1.08
C LEU A 163 7.05 8.82 0.37
N LEU A 164 5.80 9.20 0.61
CA LEU A 164 5.25 9.45 1.94
C LEU A 164 4.77 8.17 2.65
N GLY A 165 4.84 6.99 2.01
CA GLY A 165 4.50 5.69 2.59
C GLY A 165 3.02 5.44 2.88
N ARG A 166 2.14 6.42 2.64
CA ARG A 166 0.70 6.34 2.98
C ARG A 166 -0.18 5.75 1.88
N SER A 167 0.38 5.57 0.69
CA SER A 167 -0.35 5.09 -0.48
C SER A 167 0.55 4.27 -1.40
N TRP A 168 -0.06 3.43 -2.21
CA TRP A 168 0.61 2.70 -3.27
C TRP A 168 -0.30 2.60 -4.47
N ALA A 169 0.31 2.52 -5.65
CA ALA A 169 -0.38 2.44 -6.91
C ALA A 169 0.03 1.17 -7.64
N ALA A 170 -0.93 0.62 -8.37
CA ALA A 170 -0.77 -0.58 -9.16
C ALA A 170 -1.34 -0.37 -10.55
N THR A 171 -0.56 -0.71 -11.57
CA THR A 171 -1.00 -0.71 -12.97
C THR A 171 -1.53 -2.08 -13.34
N THR A 172 -2.82 -2.12 -13.65
CA THR A 172 -3.61 -3.33 -13.89
C THR A 172 -4.20 -3.27 -15.30
N THR A 173 -4.80 -4.36 -15.75
CA THR A 173 -5.52 -4.39 -17.03
C THR A 173 -6.75 -3.50 -17.07
N GLU A 174 -7.33 -3.17 -15.90
CA GLU A 174 -8.50 -2.28 -15.81
C GLU A 174 -8.10 -0.81 -15.71
N GLY A 175 -6.87 -0.51 -15.28
CA GLY A 175 -6.37 0.85 -15.15
C GLY A 175 -5.32 1.00 -14.05
N LEU A 176 -5.22 2.22 -13.52
CA LEU A 176 -4.36 2.54 -12.38
C LEU A 176 -5.18 2.49 -11.09
N LEU A 177 -4.91 1.50 -10.24
CA LEU A 177 -5.52 1.42 -8.90
C LEU A 177 -4.62 2.14 -7.91
N ILE A 178 -5.18 3.07 -7.15
CA ILE A 178 -4.47 3.78 -6.07
C ILE A 178 -5.12 3.39 -4.76
N TYR A 179 -4.34 2.76 -3.89
CA TYR A 179 -4.73 2.43 -2.54
C TYR A 179 -4.06 3.40 -1.57
N SER A 180 -4.84 3.97 -0.66
CA SER A 180 -4.35 4.87 0.39
C SER A 180 -4.91 4.45 1.74
N LEU A 181 -4.12 4.67 2.80
CA LEU A 181 -4.60 4.52 4.16
C LEU A 181 -5.50 5.70 4.53
N ASP A 182 -6.78 5.43 4.77
CA ASP A 182 -7.68 6.43 5.35
C ASP A 182 -7.65 6.37 6.88
N SER A 183 -6.87 7.29 7.46
CA SER A 183 -6.78 7.50 8.91
C SER A 183 -8.03 8.13 9.54
N GLY A 184 -9.03 8.59 8.77
CA GLY A 184 -10.21 9.25 9.32
C GLY A 184 -11.27 8.29 9.86
N LEU A 185 -11.26 7.02 9.43
CA LEU A 185 -12.31 6.03 9.72
C LEU A 185 -11.92 5.00 10.79
N ILE A 186 -10.64 4.94 11.16
CA ILE A 186 -10.11 3.93 12.09
C ILE A 186 -9.67 4.65 13.37
N PHE A 187 -10.29 4.29 14.48
CA PHE A 187 -9.85 4.72 15.81
C PHE A 187 -8.68 3.84 16.25
N ASP A 188 -7.48 4.39 16.17
CA ASP A 188 -6.22 3.71 16.52
C ASP A 188 -5.46 4.55 17.57
N PRO A 189 -5.84 4.45 18.86
CA PRO A 189 -5.24 5.24 19.91
C PRO A 189 -3.83 4.74 20.27
N PHE A 190 -2.98 5.65 20.70
CA PHE A 190 -1.62 5.38 21.14
C PHE A 190 -1.54 5.47 22.66
N GLU A 191 -1.21 4.38 23.37
CA GLU A 191 -1.07 4.35 24.84
C GLU A 191 -2.24 5.02 25.59
N LEU A 192 -3.46 4.55 25.32
CA LEU A 192 -4.68 5.13 25.88
C LEU A 192 -4.82 4.83 27.38
N ASP A 193 -5.09 5.87 28.17
CA ASP A 193 -5.47 5.78 29.58
C ASP A 193 -6.96 6.14 29.76
N ILE A 194 -7.53 5.74 30.90
CA ILE A 194 -8.94 6.02 31.27
C ILE A 194 -9.23 7.53 31.28
N ASP A 195 -8.23 8.34 31.62
CA ASP A 195 -8.36 9.79 31.73
C ASP A 195 -8.29 10.51 30.37
N VAL A 196 -7.85 9.82 29.32
CA VAL A 196 -7.69 10.39 27.96
C VAL A 196 -9.04 10.35 27.24
N THR A 197 -9.85 11.38 27.49
CA THR A 197 -11.15 11.60 26.82
C THR A 197 -11.19 12.98 26.18
N PRO A 198 -11.96 13.18 25.09
CA PRO A 198 -12.11 14.50 24.47
C PRO A 198 -12.56 15.59 25.45
N SER A 199 -13.42 15.23 26.40
CA SER A 199 -13.89 16.14 27.45
C SER A 199 -12.78 16.56 28.40
N ASN A 200 -11.91 15.64 28.80
CA ASN A 200 -10.78 15.97 29.67
C ASN A 200 -9.71 16.78 28.93
N ILE A 201 -9.43 16.47 27.66
CA ILE A 201 -8.50 17.23 26.82
C ILE A 201 -8.93 18.70 26.72
N ARG A 202 -10.23 18.95 26.49
CA ARG A 202 -10.78 20.32 26.48
C ARG A 202 -10.67 20.99 27.86
N LYS A 203 -10.88 20.26 28.96
CA LYS A 203 -10.70 20.81 30.32
C LYS A 203 -9.25 21.21 30.59
N THR A 204 -8.27 20.39 30.22
CA THR A 204 -6.84 20.72 30.40
C THR A 204 -6.41 21.88 29.52
N LEU A 205 -6.99 21.99 28.32
CA LEU A 205 -6.79 23.14 27.45
C LEU A 205 -7.34 24.43 28.07
N HIS A 206 -8.51 24.38 28.73
CA HIS A 206 -9.02 25.51 29.51
C HIS A 206 -8.17 25.86 30.75
N GLN A 207 -7.52 24.86 31.35
CA GLN A 207 -6.56 25.05 32.45
C GLN A 207 -5.21 25.61 31.98
N LYS A 208 -5.01 25.79 30.65
CA LYS A 208 -3.77 26.25 30.01
C LYS A 208 -2.59 25.29 30.18
N GLU A 209 -2.86 24.01 30.41
CA GLU A 209 -1.84 22.96 30.43
C GLU A 209 -1.65 22.40 29.01
N TYR A 210 -1.06 23.22 28.12
CA TYR A 210 -0.98 22.92 26.69
C TYR A 210 -0.18 21.67 26.35
N THR A 211 0.98 21.45 27.00
CA THR A 211 1.81 20.26 26.73
C THR A 211 1.07 18.96 27.04
N MET A 212 0.36 18.90 28.17
CA MET A 212 -0.44 17.74 28.55
C MET A 212 -1.64 17.53 27.62
N ALA A 213 -2.33 18.61 27.25
CA ALA A 213 -3.44 18.56 26.30
C ALA A 213 -3.00 17.99 24.95
N ILE A 214 -1.83 18.40 24.44
CA ILE A 214 -1.26 17.88 23.19
C ILE A 214 -0.93 16.39 23.32
N ILE A 215 -0.22 15.98 24.37
CA ILE A 215 0.13 14.57 24.57
C ILE A 215 -1.14 13.71 24.63
N MET A 216 -2.16 14.13 25.38
CA MET A 216 -3.42 13.40 25.45
C MET A 216 -4.17 13.37 24.11
N ALA A 217 -4.14 14.45 23.33
CA ALA A 217 -4.73 14.48 21.99
C ALA A 217 -4.03 13.50 21.03
N PHE A 218 -2.70 13.42 21.08
CA PHE A 218 -1.92 12.44 20.31
C PHE A 218 -2.11 11.01 20.80
N LYS A 219 -2.34 10.80 22.10
CA LYS A 219 -2.74 9.49 22.64
C LYS A 219 -4.09 9.03 22.11
N LEU A 220 -5.07 9.95 22.02
CA LEU A 220 -6.38 9.63 21.42
C LEU A 220 -6.31 9.47 19.89
N ASN A 221 -5.34 10.12 19.25
CA ASN A 221 -5.06 10.07 17.81
C ASN A 221 -6.23 10.50 16.91
N GLU A 222 -7.07 11.43 17.38
CA GLU A 222 -8.14 12.03 16.58
C GLU A 222 -7.68 13.33 15.92
N LYS A 223 -7.56 13.34 14.59
CA LYS A 223 -7.03 14.50 13.83
C LYS A 223 -7.72 15.83 14.14
N LYS A 224 -9.05 15.83 14.25
CA LYS A 224 -9.83 17.04 14.52
C LYS A 224 -9.54 17.61 15.91
N LEU A 225 -9.37 16.72 16.89
CA LEU A 225 -9.07 17.12 18.27
C LEU A 225 -7.62 17.61 18.38
N ILE A 226 -6.68 16.96 17.69
CA ILE A 226 -5.28 17.42 17.62
C ILE A 226 -5.23 18.82 17.00
N GLN A 227 -5.97 19.06 15.91
CA GLN A 227 -6.06 20.39 15.29
C GLN A 227 -6.62 21.43 16.26
N GLU A 228 -7.74 21.13 16.93
CA GLU A 228 -8.37 22.01 17.92
C GLU A 228 -7.38 22.39 19.03
N VAL A 229 -6.61 21.42 19.53
CA VAL A 229 -5.65 21.63 20.61
C VAL A 229 -4.45 22.45 20.15
N ILE A 230 -3.88 22.15 18.98
CA ILE A 230 -2.71 22.87 18.45
C ILE A 230 -3.07 24.32 18.13
N GLU A 231 -4.20 24.57 17.47
CA GLU A 231 -4.64 25.93 17.11
C GLU A 231 -5.05 26.78 18.33
N ALA A 232 -5.40 26.15 19.46
CA ALA A 232 -5.69 26.85 20.70
C ALA A 232 -4.45 27.33 21.47
N VAL A 233 -3.24 26.85 21.12
CA VAL A 233 -1.99 27.27 21.77
C VAL A 233 -1.60 28.68 21.29
N PRO A 234 -1.40 29.64 22.20
CA PRO A 234 -0.89 30.96 21.82
C PRO A 234 0.52 30.90 21.25
N SER A 235 0.82 31.72 20.24
CA SER A 235 2.15 31.78 19.59
C SER A 235 3.31 32.00 20.56
N ASN A 236 3.08 32.75 21.65
CA ASN A 236 4.08 33.04 22.68
C ASN A 236 4.50 31.79 23.48
N GLU A 237 3.64 30.78 23.58
CA GLU A 237 3.88 29.58 24.40
C GLU A 237 4.39 28.40 23.58
N VAL A 238 4.38 28.50 22.24
CA VAL A 238 4.85 27.45 21.33
C VAL A 238 6.28 27.02 21.65
N ASP A 239 7.16 27.96 22.00
CA ASP A 239 8.55 27.67 22.35
C ASP A 239 8.66 26.77 23.59
N VAL A 240 7.87 27.05 24.63
CA VAL A 240 7.85 26.28 25.87
C VAL A 240 7.28 24.88 25.62
N VAL A 241 6.19 24.80 24.85
CA VAL A 241 5.57 23.52 24.49
C VAL A 241 6.54 22.66 23.67
N CYS A 242 7.19 23.21 22.64
CA CYS A 242 8.16 22.49 21.81
C CYS A 242 9.35 21.97 22.62
N SER A 243 9.80 22.70 23.63
CA SER A 243 10.90 22.30 24.51
C SER A 243 10.53 21.21 25.52
N SER A 244 9.25 21.14 25.91
CA SER A 244 8.75 20.19 26.92
C SER A 244 8.18 18.89 26.33
N LEU A 245 8.00 18.83 25.01
CA LEU A 245 7.49 17.65 24.33
C LEU A 245 8.51 16.49 24.33
N PRO A 246 8.09 15.26 24.70
CA PRO A 246 8.93 14.08 24.58
C PRO A 246 9.25 13.74 23.12
N ASP A 247 10.47 13.25 22.87
CA ASP A 247 10.99 12.94 21.54
C ASP A 247 10.09 11.97 20.74
N LEU A 248 9.37 11.06 21.42
CA LEU A 248 8.43 10.12 20.80
C LEU A 248 7.26 10.82 20.08
N TYR A 249 6.78 11.94 20.64
CA TYR A 249 5.64 12.67 20.07
C TYR A 249 6.07 13.73 19.07
N VAL A 250 7.34 14.16 19.07
CA VAL A 250 7.86 15.17 18.13
C VAL A 250 7.66 14.74 16.67
N GLU A 251 7.96 13.47 16.36
CA GLU A 251 7.79 12.93 15.00
C GLU A 251 6.31 12.90 14.59
N LYS A 252 5.42 12.47 15.48
CA LYS A 252 3.96 12.48 15.27
C LYS A 252 3.43 13.89 15.04
N VAL A 253 3.93 14.87 15.79
CA VAL A 253 3.58 16.28 15.60
C VAL A 253 4.05 16.78 14.25
N LEU A 254 5.30 16.51 13.84
CA LEU A 254 5.80 16.90 12.52
C LEU A 254 5.00 16.27 11.37
N GLU A 255 4.66 14.99 11.49
CA GLU A 255 3.83 14.28 10.52
C GLU A 255 2.41 14.88 10.42
N PHE A 256 1.84 15.28 11.56
CA PHE A 256 0.55 15.97 11.62
C PHE A 256 0.64 17.37 10.98
N LEU A 257 1.65 18.17 11.36
CA LEU A 257 1.89 19.51 10.81
C LEU A 257 2.04 19.44 9.30
N ALA A 258 2.81 18.50 8.76
CA ALA A 258 2.96 18.32 7.31
C ALA A 258 1.61 18.06 6.62
N SER A 259 0.75 17.24 7.22
CA SER A 259 -0.57 16.95 6.65
C SER A 259 -1.55 18.13 6.70
N VAL A 260 -1.46 18.97 7.73
CA VAL A 260 -2.33 20.15 7.88
C VAL A 260 -1.79 21.33 7.08
N PHE A 261 -0.48 21.39 6.83
CA PHE A 261 0.17 22.43 6.04
C PHE A 261 -0.37 22.49 4.61
N GLU A 262 -0.72 21.35 4.00
CA GLU A 262 -1.26 21.29 2.64
C GLU A 262 -2.71 21.83 2.54
N ILE A 263 -3.45 21.86 3.65
CA ILE A 263 -4.89 22.11 3.66
C ILE A 263 -5.24 23.46 4.32
N SER A 264 -4.49 23.85 5.35
CA SER A 264 -4.83 24.97 6.21
C SER A 264 -4.46 26.34 5.63
N CYS A 265 -5.17 27.37 6.09
CA CYS A 265 -4.89 28.77 5.75
C CYS A 265 -3.91 29.46 6.73
N HIS A 266 -3.61 28.84 7.88
CA HIS A 266 -2.76 29.40 8.93
C HIS A 266 -1.27 29.09 8.71
N LEU A 267 -0.75 29.43 7.54
CA LEU A 267 0.59 29.04 7.10
C LEU A 267 1.70 29.52 8.03
N GLU A 268 1.67 30.80 8.45
CA GLU A 268 2.67 31.36 9.37
C GLU A 268 2.69 30.62 10.71
N PHE A 269 1.52 30.31 11.26
CA PHE A 269 1.40 29.59 12.53
C PHE A 269 2.07 28.21 12.44
N TYR A 270 1.70 27.41 11.44
CA TYR A 270 2.28 26.08 11.25
C TYR A 270 3.78 26.12 10.91
N LEU A 271 4.26 27.14 10.20
CA LEU A 271 5.70 27.35 9.96
C LEU A 271 6.47 27.65 11.24
N ILE A 272 5.91 28.48 12.14
CA ILE A 272 6.54 28.77 13.43
C ILE A 272 6.70 27.47 14.23
N TRP A 273 5.65 26.65 14.30
CA TRP A 273 5.70 25.33 14.95
C TRP A 273 6.78 24.43 14.35
N ALA A 274 6.77 24.24 13.02
CA ALA A 274 7.75 23.40 12.35
C ALA A 274 9.18 23.91 12.55
N HIS A 275 9.40 25.22 12.42
CA HIS A 275 10.70 25.84 12.64
C HIS A 275 11.23 25.57 14.05
N LYS A 276 10.40 25.80 15.09
CA LYS A 276 10.82 25.63 16.48
C LYS A 276 11.09 24.16 16.82
N LEU A 277 10.24 23.24 16.37
CA LEU A 277 10.46 21.81 16.55
C LEU A 277 11.76 21.33 15.89
N LEU A 278 12.01 21.76 14.65
CA LEU A 278 13.23 21.39 13.92
C LEU A 278 14.49 22.02 14.53
N MET A 279 14.43 23.25 15.03
CA MET A 279 15.58 23.91 15.66
C MET A 279 15.95 23.24 17.00
N LEU A 280 14.98 22.79 17.79
CA LEU A 280 15.22 22.14 19.09
C LEU A 280 15.59 20.66 18.94
N HIS A 281 14.88 19.92 18.10
CA HIS A 281 14.99 18.46 18.00
C HIS A 281 15.74 17.97 16.76
N GLY A 282 16.17 18.87 15.88
CA GLY A 282 16.78 18.52 14.59
C GLY A 282 18.04 17.65 14.69
N GLN A 283 18.88 17.87 15.70
CA GLN A 283 20.07 17.01 15.91
C GLN A 283 19.68 15.57 16.26
N LYS A 284 18.65 15.40 17.10
CA LYS A 284 18.14 14.08 17.50
C LYS A 284 17.47 13.36 16.35
N LEU A 285 16.70 14.10 15.54
CA LEU A 285 16.06 13.58 14.33
C LEU A 285 17.08 13.09 13.30
N LYS A 286 18.23 13.77 13.18
CA LYS A 286 19.30 13.37 12.25
C LYS A 286 20.04 12.09 12.66
N THR A 287 20.11 11.80 13.96
CA THR A 287 20.81 10.62 14.47
C THR A 287 19.98 9.33 14.44
N ARG A 288 18.68 9.44 14.18
CA ARG A 288 17.81 8.28 13.94
C ARG A 288 17.85 7.90 12.47
#